data_AF-A0A091MU72-F1
#
_entry.id   AF-A0A091MU72-F1
#
_cell.length_a   1.000
_cell.length_b   1.000
_cell.length_c   1.000
_cell.angle_alpha   90.00
_cell.angle_beta   90.00
_cell.angle_gamma   90.00
#
_symmetry.space_group_name_H-M   'P 1'
#
loop_
_entity.id
_entity.type
_entity.pdbx_description
1 polymer ?
#
loop_
_entity_poly.entity_id
_entity_poly.type
_entity_poly.pdbx_seq_one_letter_code
_entity_poly.pdbx_strand_id
1 'polypeptide(L)'
;QPRCPRFRFGPLPPELMVPRLRHVVQEEGVDVTEDGMKALVTLSSGDMRRALNILQVRVGGCAGHPLKSDIANILDWMLNQDFSTAYRNITELKTLKGLALQDILTEIHLFVHRVDFPPSIRIQLLIKMADIEYRLAAGTSEKIQLSSLIAAFQVTRDLIVAEA
;
A
#
# COMPACT_ATOMS: atom_id res chain seq x y z
N GLN A 1 30.40 -14.75 -9.45
CA GLN A 1 31.52 -14.05 -10.13
C GLN A 1 32.37 -13.30 -9.08
N PRO A 2 33.65 -13.67 -8.85
CA PRO A 2 34.47 -13.14 -7.75
C PRO A 2 35.59 -12.17 -8.17
N ARG A 3 35.64 -11.74 -9.44
CA ARG A 3 36.77 -10.95 -9.98
C ARG A 3 36.70 -9.44 -9.73
N CYS A 4 35.63 -8.92 -9.13
CA CYS A 4 35.43 -7.48 -8.93
C CYS A 4 35.04 -7.16 -7.48
N PRO A 5 35.55 -6.05 -6.90
CA PRO A 5 35.06 -5.52 -5.64
C PRO A 5 33.58 -5.15 -5.79
N ARG A 6 32.78 -5.59 -4.82
CA ARG A 6 31.34 -5.33 -4.81
C ARG A 6 31.06 -4.06 -4.04
N PHE A 7 30.58 -3.04 -4.72
CA PHE A 7 30.01 -1.86 -4.08
C PHE A 7 28.50 -2.02 -3.99
N ARG A 8 27.97 -1.90 -2.77
CA ARG A 8 26.54 -1.99 -2.51
C ARG A 8 26.00 -0.60 -2.26
N PHE A 9 25.34 -0.03 -3.26
CA PHE A 9 24.58 1.20 -3.08
C PHE A 9 23.22 0.84 -2.48
N GLY A 10 23.06 1.18 -1.20
CA GLY A 10 21.78 1.05 -0.51
C GLY A 10 20.80 2.16 -0.89
N PRO A 11 19.54 2.07 -0.43
CA PRO A 11 18.58 3.14 -0.55
C PRO A 11 19.11 4.43 0.09
N LEU A 12 18.79 5.58 -0.51
CA LEU A 12 19.22 6.87 0.00
C LEU A 12 18.41 7.25 1.25
N PRO A 13 19.05 7.76 2.31
CA PRO A 13 18.34 8.28 3.47
C PRO A 13 17.58 9.57 3.10
N PRO A 14 16.42 9.84 3.72
CA PRO A 14 15.60 11.03 3.49
C PRO A 14 16.38 12.35 3.50
N GLU A 15 17.33 12.47 4.43
CA GLU A 15 18.16 13.67 4.66
C GLU A 15 18.98 14.06 3.42
N LEU A 16 19.41 13.07 2.62
CA LEU A 16 20.16 13.31 1.39
C LEU A 16 19.23 13.50 0.18
N MET A 17 18.02 12.95 0.21
CA MET A 17 17.05 13.06 -0.87
C MET A 17 16.37 14.43 -0.91
N VAL A 18 15.93 14.94 0.25
CA VAL A 18 15.14 16.17 0.36
C VAL A 18 15.82 17.41 -0.26
N PRO A 19 17.12 17.68 -0.01
CA PRO A 19 17.80 18.83 -0.62
C PRO A 19 17.80 18.75 -2.14
N ARG A 20 18.00 17.55 -2.70
CA ARG A 20 18.03 17.34 -4.14
C ARG A 20 16.64 17.49 -4.76
N LEU A 21 15.60 17.00 -4.09
CA LEU A 21 14.22 17.16 -4.54
C LEU A 21 13.78 18.63 -4.50
N ARG A 22 14.11 19.38 -3.43
CA ARG A 22 13.83 20.82 -3.36
C ARG A 22 14.50 21.62 -4.46
N HIS A 23 15.75 21.29 -4.80
CA HIS A 23 16.43 21.90 -5.94
C HIS A 23 15.66 21.67 -7.25
N VAL A 24 15.20 20.44 -7.52
CA VAL A 24 14.42 20.16 -8.75
C VAL A 24 13.08 20.90 -8.74
N VAL A 25 12.38 20.93 -7.61
CA VAL A 25 11.11 21.65 -7.45
C VAL A 25 11.27 23.15 -7.75
N GLN A 26 12.36 23.77 -7.28
CA GLN A 26 12.67 25.18 -7.55
C GLN A 26 12.97 25.44 -9.03
N GLU A 27 13.79 24.60 -9.67
CA GLU A 27 14.14 24.73 -11.09
C GLU A 27 12.93 24.52 -12.01
N GLU A 28 12.04 23.58 -11.69
CA GLU A 28 10.85 23.27 -12.48
C GLU A 28 9.65 24.18 -12.13
N GLY A 29 9.77 25.06 -11.13
CA GLY A 29 8.71 25.98 -10.71
C GLY A 29 7.45 25.28 -10.19
N VAL A 30 7.58 24.10 -9.60
CA VAL A 30 6.44 23.32 -9.07
C VAL A 30 6.15 23.74 -7.63
N ASP A 31 4.89 23.92 -7.28
CA ASP A 31 4.50 24.15 -5.88
C ASP A 31 4.27 22.80 -5.18
N VAL A 32 5.04 22.52 -4.13
CA VAL A 32 4.98 21.28 -3.35
C VAL A 32 4.89 21.63 -1.87
N THR A 33 3.77 21.23 -1.24
CA THR A 33 3.61 21.36 0.21
C THR A 33 4.58 20.45 0.97
N GLU A 34 4.91 20.82 2.22
CA GLU A 34 5.81 20.01 3.06
C GLU A 34 5.29 18.57 3.28
N ASP A 35 3.97 18.39 3.42
CA ASP A 35 3.34 17.06 3.47
C ASP A 35 3.49 16.30 2.14
N GLY A 36 3.41 17.01 1.01
CA GLY A 36 3.66 16.47 -0.32
C GLY A 36 5.09 15.93 -0.46
N MET A 37 6.08 16.68 0.04
CA MET A 37 7.49 16.27 0.08
C MET A 37 7.70 15.05 0.96
N LYS A 38 7.10 15.03 2.16
CA LYS A 38 7.17 13.86 3.06
C LYS A 38 6.54 12.62 2.44
N ALA A 39 5.40 12.77 1.78
CA ALA A 39 4.76 11.68 1.04
C ALA A 39 5.64 11.20 -0.11
N LEU A 40 6.28 12.10 -0.85
CA LEU A 40 7.18 11.77 -1.96
C LEU A 40 8.36 10.92 -1.52
N VAL A 41 9.01 11.31 -0.41
CA VAL A 41 10.12 10.55 0.16
C VAL A 41 9.66 9.19 0.68
N THR A 42 8.48 9.13 1.30
CA THR A 42 7.92 7.87 1.80
C THR A 42 7.61 6.90 0.66
N LEU A 43 6.98 7.36 -0.42
CA LEU A 43 6.60 6.54 -1.58
C LEU A 43 7.79 6.10 -2.43
N SER A 44 8.90 6.84 -2.39
CA SER A 44 10.10 6.53 -3.16
C SER A 44 10.99 5.47 -2.51
N SER A 45 10.82 5.19 -1.21
CA SER A 45 11.57 4.16 -0.47
C SER A 45 13.10 4.25 -0.65
N GLY A 46 13.64 5.47 -0.75
CA GLY A 46 15.07 5.70 -0.94
C GLY A 46 15.57 5.65 -2.40
N ASP A 47 14.68 5.48 -3.38
CA ASP A 47 15.01 5.55 -4.81
C ASP A 47 14.72 6.95 -5.38
N MET A 48 15.78 7.70 -5.68
CA MET A 48 15.66 9.04 -6.27
C MET A 48 15.02 9.07 -7.65
N ARG A 49 15.19 8.03 -8.47
CA ARG A 49 14.53 7.95 -9.79
C ARG A 49 13.03 7.82 -9.60
N ARG A 50 12.61 6.97 -8.67
CA ARG A 50 11.18 6.81 -8.31
C ARG A 50 10.61 8.11 -7.77
N ALA A 51 11.34 8.82 -6.90
CA ALA A 51 10.91 10.11 -6.37
C ALA A 51 10.68 11.15 -7.48
N LEU A 52 11.63 11.30 -8.41
CA LEU A 52 11.49 12.26 -9.52
C LEU A 52 10.34 11.92 -10.45
N ASN A 53 10.15 10.62 -10.76
CA ASN A 53 9.02 10.18 -11.58
C ASN A 53 7.68 10.48 -10.91
N ILE A 54 7.55 10.23 -9.60
CA ILE A 54 6.31 10.54 -8.86
C ILE A 54 6.06 12.05 -8.84
N LEU A 55 7.11 12.85 -8.64
CA LEU A 55 7.02 14.31 -8.66
C LEU A 55 6.47 14.80 -10.00
N GLN A 56 7.02 14.29 -11.11
CA GLN A 56 6.59 14.66 -12.47
C GLN A 56 5.15 14.21 -12.77
N VAL A 57 4.76 13.00 -12.38
CA VAL A 57 3.40 12.48 -12.62
C VAL A 57 2.35 13.18 -11.76
N ARG A 58 2.70 13.65 -10.56
CA ARG A 58 1.77 14.39 -9.68
C ARG A 58 1.38 15.75 -10.26
N VAL A 59 2.26 16.41 -11.01
CA VAL A 59 1.92 17.62 -11.78
C VAL A 59 0.82 17.32 -12.81
N GLY A 60 0.70 16.06 -13.26
CA GLY A 60 -0.34 15.57 -14.17
C GLY A 60 -1.57 14.90 -13.52
N GLY A 61 -1.69 14.90 -12.18
CA GLY A 61 -2.95 14.55 -11.49
C GLY A 61 -3.20 13.07 -11.13
N CYS A 62 -2.28 12.13 -11.38
CA CYS A 62 -2.52 10.70 -11.11
C CYS A 62 -1.48 10.07 -10.17
N ALA A 63 -1.67 10.20 -8.86
CA ALA A 63 -1.01 9.30 -7.92
C ALA A 63 -1.90 8.07 -7.74
N GLY A 64 -1.66 7.00 -8.51
CA GLY A 64 -2.40 5.73 -8.44
C GLY A 64 -2.16 4.92 -7.15
N HIS A 65 -1.77 5.59 -6.06
CA HIS A 65 -1.49 4.97 -4.77
C HIS A 65 -2.62 5.34 -3.78
N PRO A 66 -3.14 4.38 -3.01
CA PRO A 66 -4.27 4.61 -2.13
C PRO A 66 -3.95 5.64 -1.03
N LEU A 67 -4.91 6.51 -0.73
CA LEU A 67 -4.82 7.41 0.41
C LEU A 67 -5.08 6.64 1.70
N LYS A 68 -4.51 7.10 2.82
CA LYS A 68 -4.75 6.48 4.15
C LYS A 68 -6.23 6.42 4.51
N SER A 69 -7.01 7.44 4.13
CA SER A 69 -8.46 7.47 4.32
C SER A 69 -9.17 6.36 3.53
N ASP A 70 -8.71 6.06 2.33
CA ASP A 70 -9.28 5.01 1.47
C ASP A 70 -9.03 3.63 2.08
N ILE A 71 -7.82 3.40 2.58
CA ILE A 71 -7.46 2.16 3.27
C ILE A 71 -8.28 1.98 4.56
N ALA A 72 -8.48 3.04 5.34
CA ALA A 72 -9.32 3.00 6.53
C ALA A 72 -10.77 2.62 6.20
N ASN A 73 -11.34 3.19 5.12
CA ASN A 73 -12.68 2.83 4.65
C ASN A 73 -12.76 1.37 4.18
N ILE A 74 -11.75 0.88 3.44
CA ILE A 74 -11.70 -0.52 3.00
C ILE A 74 -11.70 -1.47 4.19
N LEU A 75 -10.91 -1.17 5.23
CA LEU A 75 -10.84 -1.96 6.45
C LEU A 75 -12.16 -1.93 7.24
N ASP A 76 -12.77 -0.75 7.36
CA ASP A 76 -14.09 -0.61 7.99
C ASP A 76 -15.14 -1.47 7.28
N TRP A 77 -15.17 -1.45 5.95
CA TRP A 77 -16.07 -2.29 5.18
C TRP A 77 -15.78 -3.79 5.37
N MET A 78 -14.51 -4.19 5.38
CA MET A 78 -14.11 -5.60 5.57
C MET A 78 -14.49 -6.15 6.95
N LEU A 79 -14.42 -5.32 7.99
CA LEU A 79 -14.66 -5.74 9.38
C LEU A 79 -16.13 -5.56 9.79
N ASN A 80 -16.79 -4.48 9.35
CA ASN A 80 -18.09 -4.08 9.90
C ASN A 80 -19.29 -4.31 8.96
N GLN A 81 -19.07 -4.59 7.67
CA GLN A 81 -20.15 -4.80 6.70
C GLN A 81 -20.30 -6.28 6.30
N ASP A 82 -21.43 -6.61 5.66
CA ASP A 82 -21.62 -7.92 5.03
C ASP A 82 -20.70 -8.09 3.80
N PHE A 83 -20.44 -9.34 3.42
CA PHE A 83 -19.51 -9.68 2.34
C PHE A 83 -19.86 -8.99 1.02
N SER A 84 -21.14 -9.01 0.64
CA SER A 84 -21.61 -8.49 -0.64
C SER A 84 -21.46 -6.97 -0.70
N THR A 85 -21.83 -6.28 0.38
CA THR A 85 -21.70 -4.83 0.50
C THR A 85 -20.23 -4.41 0.52
N ALA A 86 -19.37 -5.08 1.30
CA ALA A 86 -17.95 -4.79 1.34
C ALA A 86 -17.31 -4.98 -0.06
N TYR A 87 -17.62 -6.09 -0.73
CA TYR A 87 -17.11 -6.37 -2.07
C TYR A 87 -17.52 -5.29 -3.08
N ARG A 88 -18.80 -4.88 -3.07
CA ARG A 88 -19.30 -3.83 -3.95
C ARG A 88 -18.59 -2.49 -3.71
N ASN A 89 -18.53 -2.05 -2.45
CA ASN A 89 -17.92 -0.75 -2.10
C ASN A 89 -16.43 -0.71 -2.45
N ILE A 90 -15.69 -1.78 -2.16
CA ILE A 90 -14.25 -1.85 -2.49
C ILE A 90 -14.05 -1.89 -4.00
N THR A 91 -14.87 -2.64 -4.73
CA THR A 91 -14.79 -2.70 -6.20
C THR A 91 -15.06 -1.33 -6.83
N GLU A 92 -16.09 -0.63 -6.38
CA GLU A 92 -16.42 0.71 -6.86
C GLU A 92 -15.28 1.70 -6.57
N LEU A 93 -14.73 1.70 -5.36
CA LEU A 93 -13.59 2.56 -4.99
C LEU A 93 -12.35 2.26 -5.85
N LYS A 94 -12.05 0.98 -6.09
CA LYS A 94 -10.95 0.55 -6.97
C LYS A 94 -11.14 1.07 -8.39
N THR A 95 -12.34 0.95 -8.95
CA THR A 95 -12.64 1.42 -10.32
C THR A 95 -12.60 2.94 -10.41
N LEU A 96 -13.18 3.65 -9.44
CA LEU A 96 -13.22 5.11 -9.41
C LEU A 96 -11.82 5.73 -9.35
N LYS A 97 -10.95 5.17 -8.51
CA LYS A 97 -9.63 5.74 -8.21
C LYS A 97 -8.47 5.03 -8.93
N GLY A 98 -8.75 3.99 -9.71
CA GLY A 98 -7.72 3.22 -10.43
C GLY A 98 -6.74 2.50 -9.50
N LEU A 99 -7.21 2.00 -8.35
CA LEU A 99 -6.36 1.35 -7.35
C LEU A 99 -6.12 -0.12 -7.68
N ALA A 100 -4.86 -0.55 -7.67
CA ALA A 100 -4.48 -1.96 -7.77
C ALA A 100 -4.73 -2.69 -6.43
N LEU A 101 -5.12 -3.98 -6.51
CA LEU A 101 -5.30 -4.79 -5.29
C LEU A 101 -3.99 -4.98 -4.53
N GLN A 102 -2.86 -5.04 -5.24
CA GLN A 102 -1.53 -5.18 -4.64
C GLN A 102 -1.17 -3.99 -3.73
N ASP A 103 -1.49 -2.76 -4.16
CA ASP A 103 -1.26 -1.56 -3.34
C ASP A 103 -2.16 -1.57 -2.09
N ILE A 104 -3.43 -1.96 -2.25
CA ILE A 104 -4.36 -2.11 -1.12
C ILE A 104 -3.85 -3.16 -0.13
N LEU A 105 -3.40 -4.32 -0.62
CA LEU A 105 -2.89 -5.41 0.21
C LEU A 105 -1.64 -4.97 1.02
N THR A 106 -0.74 -4.21 0.39
CA THR A 106 0.47 -3.69 1.02
C THR A 106 0.14 -2.72 2.15
N GLU A 107 -0.77 -1.77 1.92
CA GLU A 107 -1.17 -0.82 2.97
C GLU A 107 -1.97 -1.47 4.10
N ILE A 108 -2.83 -2.43 3.77
CA ILE A 108 -3.55 -3.22 4.78
C ILE A 108 -2.56 -4.02 5.64
N HIS A 109 -1.50 -4.58 5.05
CA HIS A 109 -0.47 -5.32 5.79
C HIS A 109 0.20 -4.44 6.86
N LEU A 110 0.53 -3.19 6.51
CA LEU A 110 1.06 -2.22 7.46
C LEU A 110 0.07 -1.90 8.58
N PHE A 111 -1.23 -1.87 8.26
CA PHE A 111 -2.28 -1.64 9.25
C PHE A 111 -2.46 -2.82 10.21
N VAL A 112 -2.44 -4.07 9.71
CA VAL A 112 -2.52 -5.29 10.53
C VAL A 112 -1.40 -5.35 11.57
N HIS A 113 -0.21 -4.83 11.26
CA HIS A 113 0.89 -4.73 12.22
C HIS A 113 0.70 -3.62 13.27
N ARG A 114 -0.13 -2.62 13.02
CA ARG A 114 -0.40 -1.52 13.95
C ARG A 114 -1.56 -1.82 14.90
N VAL A 115 -2.51 -2.64 14.47
CA VAL A 115 -3.66 -3.05 15.29
C VAL A 115 -3.27 -4.21 16.19
N ASP A 116 -3.76 -4.15 17.43
CA ASP A 116 -3.48 -5.18 18.42
C ASP A 116 -4.45 -6.37 18.28
N PHE A 117 -4.18 -7.23 17.31
CA PHE A 117 -4.87 -8.51 17.15
C PHE A 117 -4.28 -9.58 18.08
N PRO A 118 -5.09 -10.55 18.58
CA PRO A 118 -4.58 -11.74 19.23
C PRO A 118 -3.51 -12.44 18.37
N PRO A 119 -2.40 -12.95 18.94
CA PRO A 119 -1.29 -13.48 18.16
C PRO A 119 -1.68 -14.60 17.19
N SER A 120 -2.55 -15.51 17.61
CA SER A 120 -3.10 -16.61 16.79
C SER A 120 -3.78 -16.09 15.53
N ILE A 121 -4.69 -15.14 15.70
CA ILE A 121 -5.49 -14.53 14.64
C ILE A 121 -4.61 -13.71 13.69
N ARG A 122 -3.68 -12.93 14.24
CA ARG A 122 -2.71 -12.15 13.46
C ARG A 122 -1.89 -13.04 12.52
N ILE A 123 -1.41 -14.18 13.03
CA ILE A 123 -0.63 -15.15 12.22
C ILE A 123 -1.48 -15.70 11.08
N GLN A 124 -2.71 -16.11 11.35
CA GLN A 124 -3.60 -16.65 10.31
C GLN A 124 -3.89 -15.61 9.22
N LEU A 125 -4.17 -14.37 9.61
CA LEU A 125 -4.43 -13.29 8.66
C LEU A 125 -3.20 -13.00 7.78
N LEU A 126 -2.01 -12.93 8.37
CA LEU A 126 -0.76 -12.73 7.63
C LEU A 126 -0.48 -13.85 6.62
N ILE A 127 -0.72 -15.11 6.98
CA ILE A 127 -0.59 -16.26 6.06
C ILE A 127 -1.53 -16.09 4.87
N LYS A 128 -2.80 -15.75 5.11
CA LYS A 128 -3.79 -15.57 4.04
C LYS A 128 -3.43 -14.41 3.12
N MET A 129 -2.95 -13.31 3.67
CA MET A 129 -2.49 -12.16 2.89
C MET A 129 -1.30 -12.52 2.01
N ALA A 130 -0.32 -13.26 2.54
CA ALA A 130 0.84 -13.71 1.77
C ALA A 130 0.44 -14.65 0.61
N ASP A 131 -0.49 -15.58 0.84
CA ASP A 131 -1.03 -16.46 -0.21
C ASP A 131 -1.71 -15.64 -1.33
N ILE A 132 -2.45 -14.60 -0.97
CA ILE A 132 -3.12 -13.70 -1.91
C ILE A 132 -2.09 -12.92 -2.73
N GLU A 133 -1.07 -12.37 -2.08
CA GLU A 133 0.02 -11.65 -2.76
C GLU A 133 0.74 -12.54 -3.77
N TYR A 134 1.06 -13.77 -3.38
CA TYR A 134 1.69 -14.76 -4.24
C TYR A 134 0.82 -15.08 -5.48
N ARG A 135 -0.50 -15.25 -5.30
CA ARG A 135 -1.44 -15.51 -6.40
C ARG A 135 -1.60 -14.30 -7.31
N LEU A 136 -1.53 -13.08 -6.77
CA LEU A 136 -1.56 -11.86 -7.58
C LEU A 136 -0.30 -11.74 -8.43
N ALA A 137 0.87 -12.03 -7.86
CA ALA A 137 2.13 -12.05 -8.59
C ALA A 137 2.13 -13.09 -9.73
N ALA A 138 1.39 -14.19 -9.59
CA ALA A 138 1.21 -15.19 -10.64
C ALA A 138 0.19 -14.80 -11.74
N GLY A 139 -0.40 -13.59 -11.69
CA GLY A 139 -1.32 -13.10 -12.71
C GLY A 139 -2.74 -13.66 -12.63
N THR A 140 -3.19 -14.06 -11.44
CA THR A 140 -4.57 -14.57 -11.24
C THR A 140 -5.62 -13.45 -11.24
N SER A 141 -6.90 -13.83 -11.27
CA SER A 141 -8.01 -12.88 -11.28
C SER A 141 -8.08 -12.04 -9.99
N GLU A 142 -7.89 -10.73 -10.11
CA GLU A 142 -8.05 -9.79 -8.98
C GLU A 142 -9.43 -9.88 -8.32
N LYS A 143 -10.49 -10.21 -9.07
CA LYS A 143 -11.84 -10.34 -8.50
C LYS A 143 -11.90 -11.46 -7.46
N ILE A 144 -11.30 -12.61 -7.78
CA ILE A 144 -11.24 -13.77 -6.88
C ILE A 144 -10.35 -13.45 -5.69
N GLN A 145 -9.21 -12.80 -5.92
CA GLN A 145 -8.29 -12.43 -4.84
C GLN A 145 -8.87 -11.38 -3.90
N LEU A 146 -9.65 -10.41 -4.41
CA LEU A 146 -10.38 -9.45 -3.58
C LEU A 146 -11.40 -10.16 -2.68
N SER A 147 -12.20 -11.07 -3.26
CA SER A 147 -13.13 -11.91 -2.48
C SER A 147 -12.41 -12.72 -1.41
N SER A 148 -11.25 -13.31 -1.74
CA SER A 148 -10.42 -14.05 -0.79
C SER A 148 -9.91 -13.17 0.35
N LEU A 149 -9.56 -11.91 0.07
CA LEU A 149 -9.11 -10.96 1.07
C LEU A 149 -10.24 -10.59 2.03
N ILE A 150 -11.42 -10.25 1.51
CA ILE A 150 -12.60 -9.91 2.34
C ILE A 150 -12.99 -11.11 3.21
N ALA A 151 -13.01 -12.32 2.64
CA ALA A 151 -13.30 -13.54 3.40
C ALA A 151 -12.30 -13.76 4.54
N ALA A 152 -11.00 -13.51 4.32
CA ALA A 152 -9.99 -13.65 5.38
C ALA A 152 -10.24 -12.69 6.56
N PHE A 153 -10.64 -11.44 6.30
CA PHE A 153 -10.99 -10.48 7.34
C PHE A 153 -12.29 -10.83 8.07
N GLN A 154 -13.29 -11.37 7.38
CA GLN A 154 -14.54 -11.80 8.03
C GLN A 154 -14.33 -13.02 8.93
N VAL A 155 -13.54 -14.01 8.49
CA VAL A 155 -13.15 -15.15 9.34
C VAL A 155 -12.40 -14.65 10.58
N THR A 156 -11.49 -13.68 10.40
CA THR A 156 -10.76 -13.05 11.51
C THR A 156 -11.72 -12.40 12.51
N ARG A 157 -12.71 -11.63 12.04
CA ARG A 157 -13.74 -11.04 12.88
C ARG A 157 -14.50 -12.11 13.67
N ASP A 158 -14.96 -13.16 13.00
CA ASP A 158 -15.76 -14.21 13.63
C ASP A 158 -14.95 -14.97 14.71
N LEU A 159 -13.64 -15.17 14.49
CA LEU A 159 -12.72 -15.72 15.49
C LEU A 159 -12.52 -14.80 16.69
N ILE A 160 -12.39 -13.48 16.48
CA ILE A 160 -12.26 -12.50 17.58
C ILE A 160 -13.53 -12.51 18.43
N VAL A 161 -14.72 -12.55 17.81
CA VAL A 161 -15.99 -12.60 18.53
C VAL A 161 -16.15 -13.91 19.32
N ALA A 162 -15.59 -15.02 18.83
CA ALA A 162 -15.63 -16.30 19.54
C ALA A 162 -14.65 -16.38 20.73
N GLU A 163 -13.56 -15.60 20.71
CA GLU A 163 -12.58 -15.51 21.80
C GLU A 163 -12.95 -14.47 22.87
N ALA A 164 -13.92 -13.57 22.59
CA ALA A 164 -14.39 -12.50 23.47
C ALA A 164 -15.58 -12.92 24.36
#